data_AF-A0A2H6FWW2-F1
#
_entry.id   AF-A0A2H6FWW2-F1
#
_cell.length_a   1.000
_cell.length_b   1.000
_cell.length_c   1.000
_cell.angle_alpha   90.00
_cell.angle_beta   90.00
_cell.angle_gamma   90.00
#
_symmetry.space_group_name_H-M   'P 1'
#
loop_
_entity.id
_entity.type
_entity.pdbx_description
1 polymer ?
#
loop_
_entity_poly.entity_id
_entity_poly.type
_entity_poly.pdbx_seq_one_letter_code
_entity_poly.pdbx_strand_id
1 'polypeptide(L)' 'MRTTLDLPENLLEEAMKTTHIQTKTKVIITALEELIRKSKISELKKFKGKIDLDIDLDTVRGRTCRY' A
#
# COMPACT_ATOMS: atom_id res chain seq x y z
N MET A 1 -12.89 20.57 7.51
CA MET A 1 -12.19 21.82 7.87
C MET A 1 -11.71 22.49 6.59
N ARG A 2 -11.80 23.81 6.45
CA ARG A 2 -11.24 24.55 5.31
C ARG A 2 -9.87 25.09 5.71
N THR A 3 -8.85 24.80 4.91
CA THR A 3 -7.46 25.18 5.17
C THR A 3 -6.86 25.78 3.90
N THR A 4 -5.92 26.71 4.07
CA THR A 4 -5.10 27.25 2.97
C THR A 4 -3.72 26.60 3.08
N LEU A 5 -3.26 25.96 2.02
CA LEU A 5 -2.01 25.20 1.96
C LEU A 5 -1.31 25.54 0.64
N ASP A 6 -0.02 25.83 0.69
CA ASP A 6 0.81 25.93 -0.50
C ASP A 6 1.25 24.52 -0.92
N LEU A 7 0.89 24.13 -2.14
CA LEU A 7 1.19 22.81 -2.70
C LEU A 7 1.88 22.96 -4.06
N PRO A 8 2.88 22.11 -4.35
CA PRO A 8 3.52 22.11 -5.66
C PRO A 8 2.52 21.72 -6.76
N GLU A 9 2.31 22.61 -7.72
CA GLU A 9 1.28 22.45 -8.76
C GLU A 9 1.55 21.24 -9.67
N ASN A 10 2.80 21.03 -10.05
CA ASN A 10 3.22 19.89 -10.88
C ASN A 10 2.81 18.54 -10.27
N LEU A 11 3.01 18.39 -8.96
CA LEU A 11 2.67 17.15 -8.24
C LEU A 11 1.16 16.95 -8.17
N LEU A 12 0.41 18.02 -7.98
CA LEU A 12 -1.05 17.97 -7.90
C LEU A 12 -1.66 17.64 -9.26
N GLU A 13 -1.16 18.22 -10.35
CA GLU A 13 -1.59 17.88 -11.70
C GLU A 13 -1.30 16.42 -12.05
N GLU A 14 -0.10 15.92 -11.71
CA GLU A 14 0.26 14.52 -11.94
C GLU A 14 -0.64 13.57 -11.14
N ALA A 15 -0.94 13.91 -9.88
CA ALA A 15 -1.86 13.16 -9.06
C ALA A 15 -3.29 13.17 -9.64
N MET A 16 -3.76 14.32 -10.13
CA MET A 16 -5.06 14.43 -10.81
C MET A 16 -5.13 13.57 -12.09
N LYS A 17 -4.08 13.62 -12.93
CA LYS A 17 -4.00 12.81 -14.16
C LYS A 17 -3.97 11.31 -13.85
N THR A 18 -3.19 10.91 -12.85
CA THR A 18 -3.05 9.50 -12.46
C THR A 18 -4.35 8.96 -11.86
N THR A 19 -4.98 9.72 -10.97
CA THR A 19 -6.20 9.30 -10.26
C THR A 19 -7.48 9.54 -11.05
N HIS A 20 -7.43 10.30 -12.14
CA HIS A 20 -8.58 10.75 -12.93
C HIS A 20 -9.61 11.54 -12.11
N ILE A 21 -9.18 12.17 -11.02
CA ILE A 21 -10.02 12.97 -10.13
C ILE A 21 -10.03 14.42 -10.62
N GLN A 22 -11.23 14.98 -10.77
CA GLN A 22 -11.40 16.34 -11.31
C GLN A 22 -11.16 17.46 -10.30
N THR A 23 -11.18 17.19 -8.99
CA THR A 23 -11.09 18.22 -7.95
C THR A 23 -9.85 18.05 -7.08
N LYS A 24 -9.11 19.16 -6.89
CA LYS A 24 -7.90 19.24 -6.05
C LYS A 24 -8.17 18.71 -4.63
N THR A 25 -9.32 19.05 -4.04
CA THR A 25 -9.71 18.59 -2.70
C THR A 25 -9.87 17.07 -2.63
N LYS A 26 -10.52 16.45 -3.62
CA LYS A 26 -10.78 15.01 -3.62
C LYS A 26 -9.48 14.21 -3.80
N VAL A 27 -8.53 14.72 -4.60
CA VAL A 27 -7.19 14.13 -4.72
C VAL A 27 -6.48 14.08 -3.37
N ILE A 28 -6.53 15.18 -2.60
CA ILE A 28 -5.89 15.25 -1.28
C ILE A 28 -6.54 14.27 -0.31
N ILE A 29 -7.87 14.20 -0.29
CA ILE A 29 -8.60 13.25 0.56
C ILE A 29 -8.19 11.82 0.22
N THR A 30 -8.23 11.44 -1.06
CA THR A 30 -7.85 10.10 -1.50
C THR A 30 -6.39 9.79 -1.19
N ALA A 31 -5.48 10.75 -1.37
CA ALA A 31 -4.07 10.57 -1.04
C ALA A 31 -3.85 10.28 0.47
N LEU A 32 -4.58 10.99 1.35
CA LEU A 32 -4.51 10.76 2.79
C LEU A 32 -5.11 9.41 3.20
N GLU A 33 -6.25 9.03 2.62
CA GLU A 33 -6.86 7.71 2.84
C GLU A 33 -5.89 6.58 2.43
N GLU A 34 -5.24 6.73 1.29
CA GLU A 34 -4.30 5.73 0.77
C GLU A 34 -3.01 5.66 1.58
N LEU A 35 -2.55 6.78 2.12
CA LEU A 35 -1.42 6.80 3.06
C LEU A 35 -1.75 5.98 4.31
N ILE A 36 -2.93 6.20 4.90
CA ILE A 36 -3.38 5.47 6.10
C ILE A 36 -3.53 3.98 5.79
N ARG A 37 -4.16 3.65 4.65
CA ARG A 37 -4.34 2.27 4.20
C ARG A 37 -2.99 1.57 4.02
N LYS A 38 -2.02 2.20 3.35
CA LYS A 38 -0.68 1.64 3.15
C LYS A 38 0.05 1.42 4.47
N SER A 39 -0.05 2.36 5.42
CA SER A 39 0.54 2.20 6.75
C SER A 39 -0.03 0.99 7.49
N LYS A 40 -1.37 0.84 7.52
CA LYS A 40 -2.02 -0.33 8.15
C LYS A 40 -1.57 -1.65 7.52
N ILE A 41 -1.49 -1.72 6.18
CA ILE A 41 -1.01 -2.92 5.48
C ILE A 41 0.47 -3.19 5.81
N SER A 42 1.29 -2.15 5.94
CA SER A 42 2.70 -2.29 6.33
C SER A 42 2.84 -2.86 7.75
N GLU A 43 1.95 -2.49 8.67
CA GLU A 43 1.92 -3.08 10.01
C GLU A 43 1.61 -4.57 10.00
N LEU A 44 0.76 -5.04 9.09
CA LEU A 44 0.49 -6.48 8.93
C LEU A 44 1.77 -7.24 8.56
N LYS A 45 2.70 -6.65 7.82
CA LYS A 45 3.99 -7.27 7.50
C LYS A 45 4.85 -7.51 8.76
N LYS A 46 4.65 -6.74 9.84
CA LYS A 46 5.36 -6.96 11.12
C LYS A 46 4.98 -8.27 11.80
N PHE A 47 3.86 -8.88 11.41
CA PHE A 47 3.44 -10.19 11.92
C PHE A 47 4.02 -11.36 11.10
N LYS A 48 4.71 -11.08 9.98
CA LYS A 48 5.42 -12.10 9.20
C LYS A 48 6.51 -12.74 10.06
N GLY A 49 6.41 -14.06 10.29
CA GLY A 49 7.37 -14.82 11.10
C GLY A 49 7.08 -14.83 12.60
N LYS A 50 5.99 -14.21 13.07
CA LYS A 50 5.49 -14.42 14.45
C LYS A 50 4.67 -15.70 14.60
N ILE A 51 4.12 -16.19 13.51
CA ILE A 51 3.37 -17.44 13.47
C ILE A 51 4.37 -18.52 13.11
N ASP A 52 4.62 -19.40 14.07
CA ASP A 52 5.37 -20.63 13.82
C ASP A 52 4.48 -21.54 12.97
N LEU A 53 4.89 -21.75 11.72
CA LEU A 53 4.19 -22.59 10.76
C LEU A 53 5.00 -23.88 10.66
N ASP A 54 4.52 -24.91 11.35
CA ASP A 54 5.07 -26.28 11.29
C ASP A 54 4.74 -26.90 9.92
N ILE A 55 5.45 -26.45 8.89
CA ILE A 55 5.24 -26.85 7.50
C ILE A 55 6.59 -27.17 6.88
N ASP A 56 6.73 -28.41 6.43
CA ASP A 56 7.85 -28.85 5.62
C ASP A 56 7.69 -28.31 4.18
N LEU A 57 8.48 -27.29 3.85
CA LEU A 57 8.46 -26.64 2.54
C LEU A 57 8.92 -27.55 1.40
N ASP A 58 9.67 -28.61 1.67
CA ASP A 58 10.18 -29.53 0.64
C ASP A 58 9.12 -30.55 0.24
N THR A 59 8.27 -30.99 1.17
CA THR A 59 7.07 -31.80 0.87
C THR A 59 6.03 -31.00 0.08
N VAL A 60 5.72 -29.78 0.51
CA VAL A 60 4.70 -28.93 -0.13
C VAL A 60 5.11 -28.51 -1.55
N ARG A 61 6.40 -28.27 -1.77
CA ARG A 61 6.93 -27.84 -3.08
C ARG A 61 7.34 -28.99 -3.98
N GLY A 62 7.15 -30.25 -3.56
CA GLY A 62 7.48 -31.43 -4.36
C GLY A 62 8.97 -31.52 -4.72
N ARG A 63 9.85 -31.01 -3.86
CA ARG A 63 11.31 -30.97 -4.09
C ARG A 63 12.01 -32.28 -3.74
N THR A 64 11.24 -33.32 -3.41
CA THR A 64 11.76 -34.67 -3.25
C THR A 64 12.35 -35.14 -4.58
N CYS A 65 13.69 -35.09 -4.67
CA CYS A 65 14.43 -35.68 -5.77
C CYS A 65 14.00 -37.14 -5.93
N ARG A 66 13.35 -37.45 -7.04
CA ARG A 66 13.14 -38.83 -7.50
C ARG A 66 14.47 -39.34 -8.03
N TYR A 67 15.16 -40.17 -7.24
CA TYR A 67 16.19 -41.09 -7.72
C TYR A 67 15.54 -42.42 -8.09
#